data_AF-A0A0F7W0W8-F1
#
_entry.id   AF-A0A0F7W0W8-F1
#
_cell.length_a   1.000
_cell.length_b   1.000
_cell.length_c   1.000
_cell.angle_alpha   90.00
_cell.angle_beta   90.00
_cell.angle_gamma   90.00
#
_symmetry.space_group_name_H-M   'P 1'
#
loop_
_entity.id
_entity.type
_entity.pdbx_description
1 polymer ?
#
loop_
_entity_poly.entity_id
_entity_poly.type
_entity_poly.pdbx_seq_one_letter_code
_entity_poly.pdbx_strand_id
1 'polypeptide(L)'
;MRLSQIPPNRLAALARYGLGSKAASLERAAEPKRTAMLTAVVRHLEAKAIDEALDLFSVLMATRLISRARRATDKERLSTLPQLEKASRTLARAAKVLFEELELVESHGTDLDAAALWRAVEEVAPRAVVMSAATMVVSLVPEDEDSAAVAMRAALATRYNTVRPFLSLLGESKALDAASGGARVPSWATTSATGSRTWMTSGSGARPCPASRRACTGRWSRWPATGST
;
A
#
# COMPACT_ATOMS: atom_id res chain seq x y z
N MET A 1 -26.94 -18.84 27.24
CA MET A 1 -26.63 -17.41 27.50
C MET A 1 -26.31 -16.76 26.15
N ARG A 2 -27.04 -15.71 25.73
CA ARG A 2 -26.78 -15.02 24.45
C ARG A 2 -25.76 -13.88 24.68
N LEU A 3 -24.52 -14.08 24.23
CA LEU A 3 -23.41 -13.14 24.43
C LEU A 3 -23.62 -11.78 23.73
N SER A 4 -24.43 -11.75 22.67
CA SER A 4 -24.77 -10.54 21.90
C SER A 4 -25.62 -9.52 22.67
N GLN A 5 -26.21 -9.90 23.81
CA GLN A 5 -27.05 -9.02 24.62
C GLN A 5 -26.27 -8.33 25.75
N ILE A 6 -25.00 -8.69 25.96
CA ILE A 6 -24.19 -8.19 27.06
C ILE A 6 -23.26 -7.11 26.54
N PRO A 7 -23.21 -5.93 27.16
CA PRO A 7 -22.26 -4.89 26.77
C PRO A 7 -20.82 -5.41 26.82
N PRO A 8 -19.97 -5.11 25.82
CA PRO A 8 -18.61 -5.62 25.74
C PRO A 8 -17.77 -5.23 26.95
N ASN A 9 -18.00 -4.04 27.52
CA ASN A 9 -17.33 -3.57 28.73
C ASN A 9 -17.60 -4.47 29.95
N ARG A 10 -18.82 -5.01 30.08
CA ARG A 10 -19.16 -5.92 31.19
C ARG A 10 -18.54 -7.30 30.99
N LEU A 11 -18.49 -7.79 29.75
CA LEU A 11 -17.78 -9.03 29.41
C LEU A 11 -16.28 -8.89 29.67
N ALA A 12 -15.67 -7.77 29.27
CA ALA A 12 -14.27 -7.49 29.52
C ALA A 12 -13.95 -7.39 31.02
N ALA A 13 -14.80 -6.74 31.82
CA ALA A 13 -14.66 -6.69 33.27
C ALA A 13 -14.73 -8.09 33.89
N LEU A 14 -15.68 -8.92 33.45
CA LEU A 14 -15.83 -10.30 33.92
C LEU A 14 -14.63 -11.17 33.53
N ALA A 15 -14.09 -10.99 32.31
CA ALA A 15 -12.90 -11.67 31.83
C ALA A 15 -11.66 -11.29 32.65
N ARG A 16 -11.45 -10.00 32.94
CA ARG A 16 -10.35 -9.53 33.79
C ARG A 16 -10.42 -10.13 35.19
N TYR A 17 -11.62 -10.18 35.78
CA TYR A 17 -11.82 -10.81 37.08
C TYR A 17 -11.50 -12.31 37.02
N GLY A 18 -11.95 -13.02 35.98
CA GLY A 18 -11.63 -14.43 35.77
C GLY A 18 -10.12 -14.69 35.62
N LEU A 19 -9.43 -13.90 34.79
CA LEU A 19 -7.98 -14.00 34.58
C LEU A 19 -7.16 -13.70 35.85
N GLY A 20 -7.62 -12.79 36.71
CA GLY A 20 -6.96 -12.47 37.97
C GLY A 20 -7.24 -13.47 39.11
N SER A 21 -8.14 -14.43 38.89
CA SER A 21 -8.57 -15.37 39.94
C SER A 21 -7.80 -16.69 39.89
N LYS A 22 -7.63 -17.33 41.05
CA LYS A 22 -6.97 -18.65 41.15
C LYS A 22 -7.91 -19.75 40.63
N ALA A 23 -7.37 -20.79 40.00
CA ALA A 23 -8.14 -21.92 39.47
C ALA A 23 -9.08 -22.56 40.50
N ALA A 24 -8.59 -22.82 41.72
CA ALA A 24 -9.42 -23.37 42.81
C ALA A 24 -10.55 -22.42 43.27
N SER A 25 -10.45 -21.12 43.02
CA SER A 25 -11.53 -20.16 43.28
C SER A 25 -12.62 -20.24 42.23
N LEU A 26 -12.22 -20.39 40.95
CA LEU A 26 -13.15 -20.59 39.83
C LEU A 26 -13.90 -21.91 39.95
N GLU A 27 -13.23 -22.97 40.38
CA GLU A 27 -13.81 -24.30 40.60
C GLU A 27 -14.81 -24.34 41.77
N ARG A 28 -14.71 -23.41 42.72
CA ARG A 28 -15.71 -23.28 43.80
C ARG A 28 -16.89 -22.39 43.43
N ALA A 29 -16.81 -21.64 42.33
CA ALA A 29 -17.91 -20.78 41.89
C ALA A 29 -19.11 -21.60 41.42
N ALA A 30 -20.32 -21.12 41.68
CA ALA A 30 -21.55 -21.74 41.20
C ALA A 30 -21.55 -21.86 39.66
N GLU A 31 -22.07 -22.98 39.16
CA GLU A 31 -22.02 -23.38 37.74
C GLU A 31 -22.38 -22.27 36.72
N PRO A 32 -23.47 -21.48 36.87
CA PRO A 32 -23.78 -20.42 35.91
C PRO A 32 -22.74 -19.29 35.92
N LYS A 33 -22.19 -18.95 37.10
CA LYS A 33 -21.17 -17.92 37.24
C LYS A 33 -19.82 -18.41 36.71
N ARG A 34 -19.47 -19.66 36.98
CA ARG A 34 -18.27 -20.31 36.45
C ARG A 34 -18.28 -20.32 34.92
N THR A 35 -19.38 -20.79 34.32
CA THR A 35 -19.54 -20.85 32.87
C THR A 35 -19.48 -19.46 32.24
N ALA A 36 -20.17 -18.47 32.82
CA ALA A 36 -20.12 -17.08 32.35
C ALA A 36 -18.70 -16.49 32.40
N MET A 37 -17.95 -16.78 33.47
CA MET A 37 -16.59 -16.28 33.64
C MET A 37 -15.61 -16.95 32.68
N LEU A 38 -15.65 -18.28 32.55
CA LEU A 38 -14.81 -19.02 31.61
C LEU A 38 -15.08 -18.61 30.16
N THR A 39 -16.35 -18.50 29.77
CA THR A 39 -16.71 -18.04 28.42
C THR A 39 -16.26 -16.60 28.16
N ALA A 40 -16.38 -15.69 29.14
CA ALA A 40 -15.87 -14.33 29.02
C ALA A 40 -14.34 -14.29 28.88
N VAL A 41 -13.60 -15.09 29.66
CA VAL A 41 -12.14 -15.20 29.57
C VAL A 41 -11.71 -15.73 28.21
N VAL A 42 -12.33 -16.81 27.71
CA VAL A 42 -12.00 -17.38 26.40
C VAL A 42 -12.23 -16.35 25.30
N ARG A 43 -13.36 -15.63 25.31
CA ARG A 43 -13.64 -14.58 24.31
C ARG A 43 -12.64 -13.43 24.36
N HIS A 44 -12.20 -13.05 25.56
CA HIS A 44 -11.18 -12.02 25.71
C HIS A 44 -9.81 -12.49 25.20
N LEU A 45 -9.40 -13.72 25.51
CA LEU A 45 -8.14 -14.29 25.03
C LEU A 45 -8.16 -14.53 23.51
N GLU A 46 -9.28 -14.96 22.94
CA GLU A 46 -9.46 -15.06 21.48
C GLU A 46 -9.23 -13.69 20.81
N ALA A 47 -9.90 -12.64 21.29
CA ALA A 47 -9.73 -11.29 20.75
C ALA A 47 -8.28 -10.80 20.88
N LYS A 48 -7.66 -11.03 22.04
CA LYS A 48 -6.26 -10.66 22.29
C LYS A 48 -5.28 -11.42 21.40
N ALA A 49 -5.47 -12.74 21.21
CA ALA A 49 -4.62 -13.56 20.37
C ALA A 49 -4.67 -13.13 18.89
N ILE A 50 -5.83 -12.65 18.43
CA ILE A 50 -5.98 -12.13 17.07
C ILE A 50 -5.25 -10.80 16.91
N ASP A 51 -5.37 -9.90 17.89
CA ASP A 51 -4.65 -8.63 17.91
C ASP A 51 -3.13 -8.86 17.85
N GLU A 52 -2.61 -9.75 18.70
CA GLU A 52 -1.19 -10.14 18.68
C GLU A 52 -0.78 -10.80 17.35
N ALA A 53 -1.66 -11.59 16.72
CA ALA A 53 -1.41 -12.16 15.40
C ALA A 53 -1.35 -11.09 14.30
N LEU A 54 -2.22 -10.06 14.35
CA LEU A 54 -2.20 -8.93 13.43
C LEU A 54 -0.97 -8.05 13.62
N ASP A 55 -0.53 -7.85 14.86
CA ASP A 55 0.71 -7.16 15.16
C ASP A 55 1.91 -7.91 14.58
N LEU A 56 1.98 -9.23 14.80
CA LEU A 56 3.02 -10.07 14.19
C LEU A 56 2.96 -10.03 12.66
N PHE A 57 1.76 -10.02 12.08
CA PHE A 57 1.58 -9.88 10.64
C PHE A 57 2.13 -8.56 10.11
N SER A 58 1.91 -7.46 10.82
CA SER A 58 2.45 -6.15 10.44
C SER A 58 3.99 -6.18 10.39
N VAL A 59 4.62 -6.83 11.38
CA VAL A 59 6.07 -7.02 11.43
C VAL A 59 6.55 -7.91 10.28
N LEU A 60 5.82 -8.99 9.97
CA LEU A 60 6.13 -9.86 8.83
C LEU A 60 6.04 -9.10 7.50
N MET A 61 4.99 -8.30 7.29
CA MET A 61 4.83 -7.45 6.11
C MET A 61 5.99 -6.47 5.97
N ALA A 62 6.35 -5.77 7.04
CA ALA A 62 7.43 -4.79 7.03
C ALA A 62 8.80 -5.45 6.72
N THR A 63 9.10 -6.58 7.36
CA THR A 63 10.45 -7.19 7.33
C THR A 63 10.66 -8.14 6.16
N ARG A 64 9.70 -9.03 5.87
CA ARG A 64 9.84 -10.10 4.88
C ARG A 64 9.42 -9.67 3.48
N LEU A 65 8.46 -8.74 3.39
CA LEU A 65 7.88 -8.32 2.12
C LEU A 65 8.42 -6.96 1.69
N ILE A 66 8.13 -5.90 2.45
CA ILE A 66 8.47 -4.52 2.08
C ILE A 66 9.99 -4.29 2.09
N SER A 67 10.66 -4.58 3.22
CA SER A 67 12.10 -4.35 3.34
C SER A 67 12.91 -5.19 2.34
N ARG A 68 12.45 -6.39 2.00
CA ARG A 68 13.11 -7.25 1.00
C ARG A 68 12.85 -6.80 -0.42
N ALA A 69 11.65 -6.34 -0.74
CA ALA A 69 11.35 -5.73 -2.04
C ALA A 69 12.20 -4.47 -2.23
N ARG A 70 12.24 -3.58 -1.23
CA ARG A 70 13.07 -2.37 -1.24
C ARG A 70 14.53 -2.66 -1.51
N ARG A 71 15.14 -3.58 -0.75
CA ARG A 71 16.55 -3.95 -0.96
C ARG A 71 16.80 -4.54 -2.35
N ALA A 72 15.85 -5.28 -2.89
CA ALA A 72 15.97 -5.85 -4.23
C ALA A 72 15.89 -4.75 -5.32
N THR A 73 14.91 -3.84 -5.23
CA THR A 73 14.80 -2.73 -6.17
C THR A 73 15.98 -1.76 -6.07
N ASP A 74 16.45 -1.47 -4.86
CA ASP A 74 17.60 -0.61 -4.64
C ASP A 74 18.86 -1.26 -5.22
N LYS A 75 19.05 -2.57 -5.02
CA LYS A 75 20.17 -3.31 -5.62
C LYS A 75 20.12 -3.27 -7.15
N GLU A 76 18.95 -3.44 -7.75
CA GLU A 76 18.77 -3.37 -9.19
C GLU A 76 19.09 -1.97 -9.72
N ARG A 77 18.60 -0.90 -9.08
CA ARG A 77 18.97 0.48 -9.42
C ARG A 77 20.45 0.76 -9.28
N LEU A 78 21.06 0.30 -8.19
CA LEU A 78 22.50 0.46 -7.98
C LEU A 78 23.30 -0.27 -9.07
N SER A 79 22.78 -1.38 -9.61
CA SER A 79 23.44 -2.11 -10.70
C SER A 79 23.35 -1.41 -12.06
N THR A 80 22.37 -0.52 -12.27
CA THR A 80 22.23 0.25 -13.51
C THR A 80 23.01 1.58 -13.50
N LEU A 81 23.44 2.06 -12.32
CA LEU A 81 24.21 3.30 -12.19
C LEU A 81 25.46 3.39 -13.09
N PRO A 82 26.32 2.35 -13.20
CA PRO A 82 27.51 2.44 -14.05
C PRO A 82 27.18 2.61 -15.54
N GLN A 83 26.07 2.02 -15.99
CA GLN A 83 25.60 2.17 -17.37
C GLN A 83 25.08 3.59 -17.62
N LEU A 84 24.33 4.13 -16.65
CA LEU A 84 23.85 5.51 -16.66
C LEU A 84 25.03 6.51 -16.67
N GLU A 85 26.06 6.30 -15.85
CA GLU A 85 27.26 7.13 -15.80
C GLU A 85 28.02 7.15 -17.13
N LYS A 86 28.10 6.00 -17.81
CA LYS A 86 28.75 5.92 -19.12
C LYS A 86 27.94 6.69 -20.17
N ALA A 87 26.62 6.46 -20.21
CA ALA A 87 25.73 7.12 -21.16
C ALA A 87 25.69 8.64 -20.95
N SER A 88 25.57 9.10 -19.69
CA SER A 88 25.54 10.52 -19.34
C SER A 88 26.87 11.21 -19.65
N ARG A 89 28.02 10.55 -19.44
CA ARG A 89 29.33 11.10 -19.81
C ARG A 89 29.45 11.30 -21.32
N THR A 90 28.99 10.34 -22.12
CA THR A 90 28.99 10.47 -23.58
C THR A 90 28.10 11.62 -24.02
N LEU A 91 26.89 11.73 -23.47
CA LEU A 91 25.98 12.83 -23.78
C LEU A 91 26.52 14.20 -23.33
N ALA A 92 27.14 14.29 -22.15
CA ALA A 92 27.71 15.53 -21.64
C ALA A 92 28.87 16.03 -22.53
N ARG A 93 29.72 15.13 -23.02
CA ARG A 93 30.81 15.50 -23.94
C ARG A 93 30.26 15.95 -25.30
N ALA A 94 29.28 15.23 -25.84
CA ALA A 94 28.64 15.60 -27.11
C ALA A 94 27.90 16.95 -27.00
N ALA A 95 27.19 17.18 -25.88
CA ALA A 95 26.49 18.43 -25.61
C ALA A 95 27.47 19.60 -25.45
N LYS A 96 28.62 19.39 -24.80
CA LYS A 96 29.65 20.43 -24.66
C LYS A 96 30.13 20.93 -26.02
N VAL A 97 30.49 20.01 -26.93
CA VAL A 97 30.93 20.38 -28.29
C VAL A 97 29.80 21.06 -29.06
N LEU A 98 28.56 20.57 -28.92
CA LEU A 98 27.40 21.22 -29.51
C LEU A 98 27.26 22.68 -29.06
N PHE A 99 27.39 22.96 -27.76
CA PHE A 99 27.29 24.33 -27.24
C PHE A 99 28.48 25.21 -27.65
N GLU A 100 29.70 24.67 -27.64
CA GLU A 100 30.90 25.41 -28.10
C GLU A 100 30.76 25.86 -29.56
N GLU A 101 30.26 24.99 -30.45
CA GLU A 101 30.01 25.33 -31.85
C GLU A 101 28.87 26.35 -32.03
N LEU A 102 27.81 26.25 -31.20
CA LEU A 102 26.72 27.23 -31.21
C LEU A 102 27.19 28.62 -30.75
N GLU A 103 28.03 28.71 -29.73
CA GLU A 103 28.63 29.97 -29.25
C GLU A 103 29.54 30.61 -30.31
N LEU A 104 30.30 29.79 -31.05
CA LEU A 104 31.14 30.27 -32.16
C LEU A 104 30.29 30.88 -33.29
N VAL A 105 29.17 30.27 -33.61
CA VAL A 105 28.22 30.77 -34.61
C VAL A 105 27.58 32.10 -34.16
N GLU A 106 27.13 32.18 -32.91
CA GLU A 106 26.53 33.40 -32.37
C GLU A 106 27.53 34.57 -32.32
N SER A 107 28.79 34.30 -31.99
CA SER A 107 29.85 35.31 -31.91
C SER A 107 30.39 35.76 -33.26
N HIS A 108 30.42 34.89 -34.27
CA HIS A 108 30.99 35.18 -35.59
C HIS A 108 29.94 35.48 -36.67
N GLY A 109 28.64 35.35 -36.36
CA GLY A 109 27.54 35.63 -37.30
C GLY A 109 27.54 34.74 -38.53
N THR A 110 28.09 33.52 -38.41
CA THR A 110 28.19 32.54 -39.49
C THR A 110 26.94 31.67 -39.58
N ASP A 111 26.64 31.12 -40.76
CA ASP A 111 25.55 30.14 -40.88
C ASP A 111 25.94 28.80 -40.22
N LEU A 112 24.98 28.19 -39.50
CA LEU A 112 25.12 26.87 -38.89
C LEU A 112 25.14 25.77 -39.97
N ASP A 113 26.31 25.22 -40.28
CA ASP A 113 26.39 23.99 -41.07
C ASP A 113 26.19 22.76 -40.17
N ALA A 114 25.01 22.16 -40.25
CA ALA A 114 24.68 20.94 -39.53
C ALA A 114 25.64 19.77 -39.84
N ALA A 115 26.22 19.72 -41.03
CA ALA A 115 27.20 18.70 -41.39
C ALA A 115 28.57 18.94 -40.74
N ALA A 116 28.99 20.21 -40.57
CA ALA A 116 30.17 20.57 -39.79
C ALA A 116 29.98 20.27 -38.30
N LEU A 117 28.81 20.60 -37.76
CA LEU A 117 28.45 20.35 -36.36
C LEU A 117 28.50 18.87 -36.01
N TRP A 118 27.91 18.01 -36.86
CA TRP A 118 27.98 16.57 -36.65
C TRP A 118 29.38 16.01 -36.80
N ARG A 119 30.25 16.58 -37.65
CA ARG A 119 31.66 16.18 -37.73
C ARG A 119 32.41 16.49 -36.43
N ALA A 120 32.17 17.66 -35.83
CA ALA A 120 32.75 18.02 -34.53
C ALA A 120 32.28 17.05 -33.41
N VAL A 121 31.01 16.66 -33.42
CA VAL A 121 30.47 15.67 -32.46
C VAL A 121 31.05 14.26 -32.70
N GLU A 122 31.27 13.86 -33.96
CA GLU A 122 31.84 12.57 -34.33
C GLU A 122 33.28 12.40 -33.83
N GLU A 123 34.04 13.50 -33.64
CA GLU A 123 35.37 13.46 -32.98
C GLU A 123 35.30 13.02 -31.51
N VAL A 124 34.17 13.28 -30.84
CA VAL A 124 33.96 12.90 -29.43
C VAL A 124 33.40 11.48 -29.33
N ALA A 125 32.39 11.16 -30.11
CA ALA A 125 31.76 9.85 -30.16
C ALA A 125 30.97 9.67 -31.46
N PRO A 126 30.96 8.45 -32.05
CA PRO A 126 30.17 8.21 -33.24
C PRO A 126 28.69 8.50 -33.02
N ARG A 127 27.99 9.03 -34.03
CA ARG A 127 26.55 9.34 -33.95
C ARG A 127 25.71 8.17 -33.42
N ALA A 128 26.02 6.94 -33.84
CA ALA A 128 25.34 5.73 -33.38
C ALA A 128 25.50 5.52 -31.85
N VAL A 129 26.68 5.84 -31.30
CA VAL A 129 26.96 5.73 -29.87
C VAL A 129 26.20 6.81 -29.09
N VAL A 130 26.15 8.05 -29.59
CA VAL A 130 25.39 9.14 -28.97
C VAL A 130 23.89 8.81 -28.93
N MET A 131 23.34 8.30 -30.03
CA MET A 131 21.94 7.87 -30.09
C MET A 131 21.66 6.70 -29.12
N SER A 132 22.54 5.70 -29.08
CA SER A 132 22.39 4.58 -28.14
C SER A 132 22.46 5.02 -26.68
N ALA A 133 23.32 6.00 -26.36
CA ALA A 133 23.43 6.58 -25.03
C ALA A 133 22.17 7.36 -24.67
N ALA A 134 21.59 8.13 -25.61
CA ALA A 134 20.32 8.82 -25.41
C ALA A 134 19.17 7.84 -25.14
N THR A 135 19.04 6.77 -25.94
CA THR A 135 18.03 5.72 -25.71
C THR A 135 18.23 5.04 -24.34
N MET A 136 19.49 4.79 -23.95
CA MET A 136 19.81 4.20 -22.65
C MET A 136 19.39 5.11 -21.49
N VAL A 137 19.66 6.41 -21.56
CA VAL A 137 19.24 7.37 -20.53
C VAL A 137 17.72 7.41 -20.41
N VAL A 138 16.99 7.51 -21.52
CA VAL A 138 15.51 7.50 -21.52
C VAL A 138 14.95 6.21 -20.91
N SER A 139 15.59 5.07 -21.16
CA SER A 139 15.16 3.79 -20.58
C SER A 139 15.43 3.66 -19.08
N LEU A 140 16.55 4.22 -18.61
CA LEU A 140 17.00 4.12 -17.21
C LEU A 140 16.41 5.20 -16.32
N VAL A 141 16.07 6.35 -16.89
CA VAL A 141 15.45 7.49 -16.21
C VAL A 141 14.17 7.86 -16.97
N PRO A 142 13.05 7.17 -16.70
CA PRO A 142 11.76 7.57 -17.23
C PRO A 142 11.36 8.93 -16.64
N GLU A 143 10.71 9.77 -17.45
CA GLU A 143 10.20 11.08 -17.03
C GLU A 143 9.16 10.99 -15.90
N ASP A 144 8.53 9.82 -15.73
CA ASP A 144 7.54 9.60 -14.68
C ASP A 144 8.21 9.52 -13.30
N GLU A 145 7.96 10.52 -12.44
CA GLU A 145 8.38 10.53 -11.02
C GLU A 145 7.96 9.25 -10.27
N ASP A 146 6.86 8.62 -10.71
CA ASP A 146 6.29 7.39 -10.15
C ASP A 146 6.95 6.08 -10.60
N SER A 147 7.85 6.11 -11.59
CA SER A 147 8.56 4.91 -12.11
C SER A 147 9.19 4.10 -10.97
N ALA A 148 9.74 4.82 -9.99
CA ALA A 148 10.33 4.25 -8.81
C ALA A 148 9.33 3.44 -7.95
N ALA A 149 8.13 3.98 -7.77
CA ALA A 149 7.06 3.33 -7.01
C ALA A 149 6.44 2.17 -7.79
N VAL A 150 6.36 2.25 -9.13
CA VAL A 150 5.90 1.15 -9.99
C VAL A 150 6.83 -0.05 -9.90
N ALA A 151 8.15 0.15 -10.01
CA ALA A 151 9.13 -0.91 -9.84
C ALA A 151 9.05 -1.58 -8.46
N MET A 152 8.85 -0.79 -7.40
CA MET A 152 8.61 -1.32 -6.06
C MET A 152 7.33 -2.18 -6.00
N ARG A 153 6.21 -1.69 -6.56
CA ARG A 153 4.94 -2.45 -6.58
C ARG A 153 5.09 -3.79 -7.32
N ALA A 154 5.81 -3.81 -8.44
CA ALA A 154 6.12 -5.04 -9.15
C ALA A 154 6.96 -6.01 -8.29
N ALA A 155 8.00 -5.52 -7.62
CA ALA A 155 8.82 -6.33 -6.72
C ALA A 155 8.05 -6.88 -5.50
N LEU A 156 7.08 -6.11 -4.99
CA LEU A 156 6.17 -6.54 -3.91
C LEU A 156 5.26 -7.68 -4.40
N ALA A 157 4.70 -7.57 -5.60
CA ALA A 157 3.81 -8.58 -6.17
C ALA A 157 4.48 -9.96 -6.27
N THR A 158 5.74 -10.01 -6.71
CA THR A 158 6.54 -11.25 -6.78
C THR A 158 6.71 -11.93 -5.41
N ARG A 159 6.68 -11.16 -4.32
CA ARG A 159 6.88 -11.66 -2.95
C ARG A 159 5.58 -11.95 -2.21
N TYR A 160 4.42 -11.71 -2.81
CA TYR A 160 3.12 -11.91 -2.16
C TYR A 160 2.90 -13.35 -1.67
N ASN A 161 3.51 -14.33 -2.33
CA ASN A 161 3.47 -15.74 -1.90
C ASN A 161 4.01 -15.97 -0.47
N THR A 162 4.85 -15.07 0.05
CA THR A 162 5.38 -15.18 1.43
C THR A 162 4.32 -14.93 2.50
N VAL A 163 3.32 -14.10 2.21
CA VAL A 163 2.29 -13.68 3.17
C VAL A 163 0.94 -14.35 2.90
N ARG A 164 0.76 -14.92 1.71
CA ARG A 164 -0.47 -15.59 1.28
C ARG A 164 -0.95 -16.70 2.24
N PRO A 165 -0.11 -17.61 2.76
CA PRO A 165 -0.57 -18.64 3.70
C PRO A 165 -1.10 -18.07 5.02
N PHE A 166 -0.51 -16.98 5.50
CA PHE A 166 -0.98 -16.31 6.71
C PHE A 166 -2.34 -15.65 6.48
N LEU A 167 -2.53 -15.01 5.32
CA LEU A 167 -3.81 -14.43 4.95
C LEU A 167 -4.92 -15.46 4.77
N SER A 168 -4.63 -16.65 4.25
CA SER A 168 -5.63 -17.74 4.21
C SER A 168 -6.04 -18.19 5.61
N LEU A 169 -5.08 -18.36 6.52
CA LEU A 169 -5.37 -18.75 7.90
C LEU A 169 -6.19 -17.69 8.65
N LEU A 170 -5.89 -16.40 8.44
CA LEU A 170 -6.70 -15.32 8.98
C LEU A 170 -8.13 -15.33 8.40
N GLY A 171 -8.27 -15.59 7.09
CA GLY A 171 -9.58 -15.63 6.42
C GLY A 171 -10.48 -16.78 6.88
N GLU A 172 -9.90 -17.86 7.41
CA GLU A 172 -10.65 -18.99 8.00
C GLU A 172 -11.12 -18.71 9.45
N SER A 173 -10.59 -17.66 10.09
CA SER A 173 -10.95 -17.30 11.46
C SER A 173 -12.29 -16.57 11.53
N LYS A 174 -13.29 -17.21 12.15
CA LYS A 174 -14.61 -16.61 12.46
C LYS A 174 -14.54 -15.34 13.32
N ALA A 175 -13.40 -15.09 13.95
CA ALA A 175 -13.24 -13.94 14.82
C ALA A 175 -12.82 -12.66 14.05
N LEU A 176 -12.49 -12.79 12.77
CA LEU A 176 -12.34 -11.68 11.82
C LEU A 176 -13.59 -11.48 10.94
N ASP A 177 -14.69 -12.17 11.25
CA ASP A 177 -15.97 -11.89 10.61
C ASP A 177 -16.35 -10.41 10.80
N ALA A 178 -17.05 -9.86 9.80
CA ALA A 178 -17.48 -8.48 9.84
C ALA A 178 -18.24 -8.20 11.15
N ALA A 179 -17.86 -7.11 11.83
CA ALA A 179 -18.64 -6.58 12.95
C ALA A 179 -20.10 -6.36 12.51
N SER A 180 -21.04 -6.30 13.45
CA SER A 180 -22.47 -6.13 13.14
C SER A 180 -22.80 -4.89 12.29
N GLY A 181 -21.92 -3.88 12.26
CA GLY A 181 -22.01 -2.72 11.35
C GLY A 181 -21.46 -2.92 9.93
N GLY A 182 -20.67 -3.97 9.70
CA GLY A 182 -20.11 -4.37 8.39
C GLY A 182 -20.82 -5.57 7.75
N ALA A 183 -21.68 -6.27 8.51
CA ALA A 183 -22.62 -7.22 7.92
C ALA A 183 -23.56 -6.48 6.96
N ARG A 184 -23.83 -7.06 5.79
CA ARG A 184 -24.81 -6.52 4.83
C ARG A 184 -26.11 -6.25 5.59
N VAL A 185 -26.45 -4.98 5.82
CA VAL A 185 -27.74 -4.58 6.36
C VAL A 185 -28.78 -5.12 5.38
N PRO A 186 -29.62 -6.10 5.77
CA PRO A 186 -30.68 -6.55 4.90
C PRO A 186 -31.64 -5.36 4.69
N SER A 187 -32.05 -5.15 3.43
CA SER A 187 -32.76 -3.95 2.96
C SER A 187 -34.03 -3.58 3.75
N TRP A 188 -34.61 -4.53 4.49
CA TRP A 188 -35.79 -4.30 5.33
C TRP A 188 -35.49 -3.50 6.61
N ALA A 189 -34.24 -3.48 7.11
CA ALA A 189 -33.87 -2.78 8.34
C ALA A 189 -33.67 -1.26 8.17
N THR A 190 -33.71 -0.75 6.93
CA THR A 190 -33.68 0.69 6.64
C THR A 190 -35.03 1.39 6.79
N THR A 191 -36.12 0.64 7.01
CA THR A 191 -37.48 1.21 6.97
C THR A 191 -38.06 1.54 8.36
N SER A 192 -37.48 1.08 9.47
CA SER A 192 -38.05 1.32 10.81
C SER A 192 -37.31 2.35 11.67
N ALA A 193 -36.39 3.13 11.10
CA ALA A 193 -35.75 4.26 11.79
C ALA A 193 -36.37 5.61 11.42
N THR A 194 -37.68 5.65 11.18
CA THR A 194 -38.47 6.90 11.16
C THR A 194 -39.41 6.87 12.36
N GLY A 195 -38.86 7.12 13.54
CA GLY A 195 -39.64 7.11 14.78
C GLY A 195 -38.80 7.64 15.93
N SER A 196 -39.08 8.89 16.28
CA SER A 196 -38.67 9.61 17.50
C SER A 196 -37.17 9.67 17.83
N ARG A 197 -36.52 10.72 17.32
CA ARG A 197 -35.39 11.34 18.02
C ARG A 197 -35.52 12.86 18.00
N THR A 198 -36.46 13.37 18.78
CA THR A 198 -36.48 14.75 19.25
C THR A 198 -35.39 14.91 20.30
N TRP A 199 -34.25 15.48 19.91
CA TRP A 199 -33.35 16.15 20.85
C TRP A 199 -32.97 17.51 20.26
N MET A 200 -33.20 18.53 21.06
CA MET A 200 -32.93 19.94 20.81
C MET A 200 -31.49 20.16 20.35
N THR A 201 -31.33 20.88 19.24
CA THR A 201 -30.09 21.57 18.89
C THR A 201 -30.35 23.06 18.96
N SER A 202 -29.86 23.70 20.01
CA SER A 202 -29.52 25.12 19.96
C SER A 202 -28.20 25.27 19.18
N GLY A 203 -28.12 26.31 18.34
CA GLY A 203 -26.85 26.91 17.94
C GLY A 203 -26.18 26.39 16.65
N SER A 204 -26.36 27.18 15.58
CA SER A 204 -25.41 27.46 14.49
C SER A 204 -24.84 26.30 13.64
N GLY A 205 -25.49 26.08 12.49
CA GLY A 205 -24.89 26.34 11.18
C GLY A 205 -23.64 25.56 10.75
N ALA A 206 -23.80 24.29 10.38
CA ALA A 206 -22.96 23.63 9.38
C ALA A 206 -23.75 22.51 8.69
N ARG A 207 -23.97 22.61 7.38
CA ARG A 207 -24.60 21.56 6.57
C ARG A 207 -23.56 20.48 6.25
N PRO A 208 -23.78 19.18 6.52
CA PRO A 208 -22.93 18.12 6.00
C PRO A 208 -23.34 17.76 4.57
N CYS A 209 -22.38 17.81 3.63
CA CYS A 209 -22.55 17.30 2.27
C CYS A 209 -22.76 15.77 2.28
N PRO A 210 -23.64 15.22 1.42
CA PRO A 210 -23.81 13.78 1.31
C PRO A 210 -22.63 13.16 0.56
N ALA A 211 -21.79 12.40 1.28
CA ALA A 211 -20.80 11.52 0.67
C ALA A 211 -21.49 10.45 -0.18
N SER A 212 -21.12 10.41 -1.46
CA SER A 212 -21.69 9.53 -2.48
C SER A 212 -21.33 8.05 -2.22
N ARG A 213 -22.36 7.19 -2.25
CA ARG A 213 -22.27 5.73 -2.21
C ARG A 213 -21.74 5.17 -3.54
N ARG A 214 -20.42 5.13 -3.74
CA ARG A 214 -19.83 4.39 -4.86
C ARG A 214 -18.39 3.94 -4.57
N ALA A 215 -18.26 2.85 -3.81
CA ALA A 215 -17.06 2.00 -3.63
C ALA A 215 -17.42 1.02 -2.49
N CYS A 216 -17.32 -0.31 -2.53
CA CYS A 216 -16.59 -1.24 -3.38
C CYS A 216 -17.42 -2.54 -3.48
N THR A 217 -17.80 -2.94 -4.70
CA THR A 217 -18.06 -4.35 -5.02
C THR A 217 -17.37 -4.65 -6.35
N GLY A 218 -16.25 -5.36 -6.30
CA GLY A 218 -15.57 -5.95 -7.46
C GLY A 218 -14.44 -6.81 -6.93
N ARG A 219 -14.56 -8.15 -6.88
CA ARG A 219 -14.32 -9.08 -7.98
C ARG A 219 -13.13 -8.59 -8.84
N TRP A 220 -11.96 -9.16 -8.58
CA TRP A 220 -10.76 -8.95 -9.38
C TRP A 220 -11.00 -9.54 -10.77
N SER A 221 -11.38 -8.71 -11.74
CA SER A 221 -11.38 -9.06 -13.16
C SER A 221 -10.21 -8.37 -13.85
N ARG A 222 -9.24 -9.20 -14.24
CA ARG A 222 -8.33 -9.14 -15.39
C ARG A 222 -8.41 -7.84 -16.23
N TRP A 223 -7.31 -7.09 -16.24
CA TRP A 223 -7.08 -5.97 -17.15
C TRP A 223 -7.04 -6.44 -18.62
N PRO A 224 -7.76 -5.81 -19.56
CA PRO A 224 -7.44 -5.86 -20.97
C PRO A 224 -6.53 -4.68 -21.35
N ALA A 225 -5.43 -5.01 -22.02
CA ALA A 225 -4.67 -4.12 -22.88
C ALA A 225 -5.40 -3.87 -24.21
N THR A 226 -4.88 -2.92 -25.01
CA THR A 226 -5.30 -2.41 -26.34
C THR A 226 -6.34 -1.27 -26.30
N GLY A 227 -6.24 -0.17 -27.04
CA GLY A 227 -5.45 0.17 -28.22
C GLY A 227 -6.36 0.89 -29.23
N SER A 228 -5.91 2.02 -29.78
CA SER A 228 -6.41 2.77 -30.95
C SER A 228 -7.89 3.21 -31.02
N THR A 229 -8.14 4.51 -31.10
CA THR A 229 -8.31 5.26 -32.36
C THR A 229 -8.21 6.76 -32.10
#